data_AF-A0A968ACC7-F1
#
_entry.id   AF-A0A968ACC7-F1
#
_cell.length_a   1.000
_cell.length_b   1.000
_cell.length_c   1.000
_cell.angle_alpha   90.00
_cell.angle_beta   90.00
_cell.angle_gamma   90.00
#
_symmetry.space_group_name_H-M   'P 1'
#
loop_
_entity.id
_entity.type
_entity.pdbx_description
1 polymer ?
#
loop_
_entity_poly.entity_id
_entity_poly.type
_entity_poly.pdbx_seq_one_letter_code
_entity_poly.pdbx_strand_id
1 'polypeptide(L)'
;ESLEQLFLNVGVAEVSYRELRRKIMDVLPEELNIKKPVGRGPNKISLDTLDPAVIKFSACCKPKPTEKDLIGILNERGISVHQKTCERFRSLKVRREDVVLVSWILKATRITKPQHLYVPEATRNRIFMMLAVAPDKMKIADILVLSRIDEKKPAWEINFAVENLHGLKSILTHFDKSNLGYEFVIEQ
;
A
#
# COMPACT_ATOMS: atom_id res chain seq x y z
N GLU A 1 12.55 5.61 30.65
CA GLU A 1 12.02 5.72 29.28
C GLU A 1 10.58 6.22 29.32
N SER A 2 10.13 6.98 28.33
CA SER A 2 8.73 7.41 28.21
C SER A 2 7.87 6.30 27.59
N LEU A 3 6.56 6.37 27.81
CA LEU A 3 5.60 5.45 27.17
C LEU A 3 5.65 5.54 25.64
N GLU A 4 5.84 6.74 25.12
CA GLU A 4 5.98 7.00 23.68
C GLU A 4 7.20 6.30 23.09
N GLN A 5 8.34 6.36 23.79
CA GLN A 5 9.55 5.66 23.35
C GLN A 5 9.34 4.14 23.35
N LEU A 6 8.66 3.60 24.36
CA LEU A 6 8.32 2.18 24.38
C LEU A 6 7.45 1.78 23.18
N PHE A 7 6.42 2.58 22.85
CA PHE A 7 5.58 2.32 21.67
C PHE A 7 6.35 2.40 20.37
N LEU A 8 7.26 3.36 20.25
CA LEU A 8 8.15 3.47 19.10
C LEU A 8 9.02 2.21 18.98
N ASN A 9 9.70 1.80 20.05
CA ASN A 9 10.58 0.63 20.06
C ASN A 9 9.82 -0.67 19.73
N VAL A 10 8.57 -0.81 20.18
CA VAL A 10 7.71 -1.94 19.79
C VAL A 10 7.34 -1.86 18.30
N GLY A 11 7.00 -0.66 17.82
CA GLY A 11 6.62 -0.42 16.42
C GLY A 11 7.73 -0.72 15.43
N VAL A 12 8.98 -0.41 15.79
CA VAL A 12 10.18 -0.76 15.01
C VAL A 12 10.76 -2.12 15.39
N ALA A 13 10.03 -2.97 16.11
CA ALA A 13 10.48 -4.30 16.52
C ALA A 13 11.81 -4.39 17.30
N GLU A 14 12.36 -3.27 17.80
CA GLU A 14 13.49 -3.23 18.75
C GLU A 14 13.12 -3.89 20.08
N VAL A 15 11.86 -3.69 20.52
CA VAL A 15 11.28 -4.41 21.66
C VAL A 15 10.24 -5.38 21.13
N SER A 16 10.50 -6.68 21.30
CA SER A 16 9.56 -7.73 20.93
C SER A 16 8.24 -7.59 21.69
N TYR A 17 7.14 -7.39 20.96
CA TYR A 17 5.79 -7.35 21.55
C TYR A 17 5.50 -8.58 22.41
N ARG A 18 5.98 -9.76 22.00
CA ARG A 18 5.79 -11.01 22.75
C ARG A 18 6.47 -10.96 24.12
N GLU A 19 7.68 -10.42 24.18
CA GLU A 19 8.44 -10.33 25.42
C GLU A 19 7.87 -9.25 26.33
N LEU A 20 7.51 -8.10 25.74
CA LEU A 20 6.80 -7.05 26.46
C LEU A 20 5.47 -7.58 27.02
N ARG A 21 4.68 -8.28 26.22
CA ARG A 21 3.45 -8.93 26.65
C ARG A 21 3.70 -9.90 27.79
N ARG A 22 4.73 -10.75 27.71
CA ARG A 22 5.08 -11.67 28.80
C ARG A 22 5.41 -10.90 30.08
N LYS A 23 6.31 -9.91 30.02
CA LYS A 23 6.66 -9.07 31.16
C LYS A 23 5.45 -8.37 31.78
N ILE A 24 4.53 -7.87 30.96
CA ILE A 24 3.27 -7.27 31.42
C ILE A 24 2.43 -8.32 32.14
N MET A 25 2.25 -9.51 31.55
CA MET A 25 1.47 -10.58 32.17
C MET A 25 2.08 -11.06 33.50
N ASP A 26 3.41 -11.06 33.62
CA ASP A 26 4.13 -11.52 34.83
C ASP A 26 3.98 -10.55 36.01
N VAL A 27 3.64 -9.28 35.77
CA VAL A 27 3.45 -8.26 36.82
C VAL A 27 1.98 -7.96 37.14
N LEU A 28 1.04 -8.51 36.37
CA LEU A 28 -0.39 -8.29 36.59
C LEU A 28 -0.90 -9.17 37.75
N PRO A 29 -1.67 -8.61 38.70
CA PRO A 29 -2.34 -9.40 39.75
C PRO A 29 -3.17 -10.55 39.19
N GLU A 30 -3.13 -11.71 39.86
CA GLU A 30 -3.88 -12.92 39.44
C GLU A 30 -5.41 -12.70 39.46
N GLU A 31 -5.90 -11.78 40.30
CA GLU A 31 -7.33 -11.46 40.41
C GLU A 31 -7.87 -10.68 39.20
N LEU A 32 -6.99 -10.13 38.35
CA LEU A 32 -7.42 -9.42 37.15
C LEU A 32 -7.97 -10.39 36.12
N ASN A 33 -9.28 -10.32 35.87
CA ASN A 33 -9.92 -11.05 34.80
C ASN A 33 -9.57 -10.42 33.43
N ILE A 34 -8.39 -10.77 32.89
CA ILE A 34 -7.91 -10.29 31.60
C ILE A 34 -8.79 -10.88 30.49
N LYS A 35 -9.70 -10.05 29.96
CA LYS A 35 -10.49 -10.41 28.79
C LYS A 35 -9.56 -10.57 27.59
N LYS A 36 -9.49 -11.78 27.03
CA LYS A 36 -8.79 -12.01 25.77
C LYS A 36 -9.48 -11.18 24.66
N PRO A 37 -8.71 -10.53 23.77
CA PRO A 37 -9.28 -9.75 22.70
C PRO A 37 -10.22 -10.61 21.85
N VAL A 38 -11.42 -10.10 21.60
CA VAL A 38 -12.49 -10.77 20.87
C VAL A 38 -12.20 -10.63 19.37
N GLY A 39 -11.27 -11.44 18.84
CA GLY A 39 -10.89 -11.33 17.43
C GLY A 39 -9.99 -12.46 16.94
N ARG A 40 -10.40 -13.15 15.87
CA ARG A 40 -9.57 -14.18 15.22
C ARG A 40 -8.53 -13.61 14.24
N GLY A 41 -8.59 -12.33 13.91
CA GLY A 41 -7.70 -11.67 12.93
C GLY A 41 -6.47 -10.97 13.54
N PRO A 42 -5.49 -10.58 12.70
CA PRO A 42 -4.42 -9.67 13.11
C PRO A 42 -4.97 -8.31 13.55
N ASN A 43 -4.15 -7.54 14.29
CA ASN A 43 -4.47 -6.15 14.61
C ASN A 43 -4.60 -5.33 13.33
N LYS A 44 -5.44 -4.30 13.32
CA LYS A 44 -5.63 -3.42 12.17
C LYS A 44 -5.08 -2.03 12.46
N ILE A 45 -4.34 -1.47 11.51
CA ILE A 45 -3.86 -0.09 11.53
C ILE A 45 -4.41 0.70 10.33
N SER A 46 -4.62 1.99 10.55
CA SER A 46 -4.99 2.95 9.53
C SER A 46 -3.88 3.99 9.42
N LEU A 47 -3.33 4.14 8.23
CA LEU A 47 -2.21 5.05 7.95
C LEU A 47 -2.72 6.27 7.18
N ASP A 48 -2.08 7.41 7.41
CA ASP A 48 -2.33 8.66 6.69
C ASP A 48 -1.11 9.12 5.87
N THR A 49 -0.01 8.36 5.86
CA THR A 49 1.24 8.67 5.15
C THR A 49 1.65 7.56 4.19
N LEU A 50 2.45 7.91 3.17
CA LEU A 50 3.16 6.99 2.27
C LEU A 50 4.68 7.04 2.49
N ASP A 51 5.14 7.58 3.62
CA ASP A 51 6.57 7.80 3.91
C ASP A 51 7.43 6.56 3.57
N PRO A 52 8.31 6.65 2.55
CA PRO A 52 9.13 5.53 2.14
C PRO A 52 10.14 5.12 3.22
N ALA A 53 10.45 5.94 4.23
CA ALA A 53 11.30 5.54 5.35
C ALA A 53 10.65 4.46 6.21
N VAL A 54 9.31 4.46 6.30
CA VAL A 54 8.53 3.55 7.16
C VAL A 54 7.74 2.52 6.35
N ILE A 55 7.26 2.86 5.16
CA ILE A 55 6.35 2.01 4.37
C ILE A 55 7.07 1.49 3.14
N LYS A 56 7.21 0.17 3.04
CA LYS A 56 7.83 -0.53 1.92
C LYS A 56 6.82 -1.42 1.21
N PHE A 57 6.45 -1.08 -0.02
CA PHE A 57 5.59 -1.96 -0.83
C PHE A 57 6.40 -3.12 -1.42
N SER A 58 5.91 -4.34 -1.27
CA SER A 58 6.68 -5.52 -1.66
C SER A 58 6.68 -5.74 -3.17
N ALA A 59 7.87 -5.94 -3.74
CA ALA A 59 8.04 -6.23 -5.16
C ALA A 59 7.35 -7.53 -5.64
N CYS A 60 7.05 -8.47 -4.73
CA CYS A 60 6.47 -9.76 -5.10
C CYS A 60 5.01 -9.72 -5.55
N CYS A 61 4.22 -8.80 -4.98
CA CYS A 61 2.79 -8.68 -5.29
C CYS A 61 2.39 -7.24 -5.64
N LYS A 62 3.37 -6.31 -5.69
CA LYS A 62 3.19 -4.89 -6.04
C LYS A 62 1.89 -4.29 -5.45
N PRO A 63 1.68 -4.37 -4.12
CA PRO A 63 0.43 -3.94 -3.51
C PRO A 63 0.22 -2.44 -3.73
N LYS A 64 -1.03 -2.04 -3.96
CA LYS A 64 -1.39 -0.63 -4.11
C LYS A 64 -2.08 -0.14 -2.83
N PRO A 65 -1.72 1.02 -2.28
CA PRO A 65 -2.32 1.52 -1.02
C PRO A 65 -3.85 1.75 -1.09
N THR A 66 -4.44 1.74 -2.29
CA THR A 66 -5.89 1.84 -2.52
C THR A 66 -6.63 0.49 -2.49
N GLU A 67 -5.89 -0.62 -2.45
CA GLU A 67 -6.44 -1.98 -2.42
C GLU A 67 -7.02 -2.36 -1.05
N LYS A 68 -7.83 -3.42 -1.05
CA LYS A 68 -8.33 -4.06 0.17
C LYS A 68 -7.42 -5.22 0.56
N ASP A 69 -7.59 -5.69 1.78
CA ASP A 69 -6.92 -6.90 2.28
C ASP A 69 -5.38 -6.84 2.18
N LEU A 70 -4.83 -5.67 2.52
CA LEU A 70 -3.40 -5.49 2.66
C LEU A 70 -2.92 -5.93 4.04
N ILE A 71 -1.73 -6.51 4.08
CA ILE A 71 -1.10 -7.04 5.27
C ILE A 71 0.31 -6.47 5.38
N GLY A 72 0.68 -6.02 6.58
CA GLY A 72 1.95 -5.42 6.90
C GLY A 72 2.74 -6.31 7.83
N ILE A 73 4.01 -6.55 7.52
CA ILE A 73 4.98 -7.19 8.42
C ILE A 73 5.77 -6.08 9.11
N LEU A 74 5.71 -6.05 10.44
CA LEU A 74 6.50 -5.15 11.26
C LEU A 74 7.95 -5.65 11.33
N ASN A 75 8.90 -4.75 11.09
CA ASN A 75 10.33 -5.01 11.21
C ASN A 75 11.08 -3.72 11.60
N GLU A 76 12.38 -3.84 11.86
CA GLU A 76 13.27 -2.72 12.24
C GLU A 76 13.33 -1.57 11.22
N ARG A 77 12.95 -1.83 9.97
CA ARG A 77 12.92 -0.83 8.88
C ARG A 77 11.51 -0.34 8.58
N GLY A 78 10.55 -0.59 9.48
CA GLY A 78 9.15 -0.19 9.35
C GLY A 78 8.24 -1.35 8.92
N ILE A 79 7.36 -1.08 7.96
CA ILE A 79 6.26 -1.95 7.55
C ILE A 79 6.47 -2.43 6.12
N SER A 80 6.64 -3.73 5.94
CA SER A 80 6.62 -4.37 4.61
C SER A 80 5.20 -4.75 4.23
N VAL A 81 4.65 -4.13 3.19
CA VAL A 81 3.25 -4.28 2.77
C VAL A 81 3.13 -5.34 1.68
N HIS A 82 2.19 -6.26 1.86
CA HIS A 82 1.81 -7.32 0.94
C HIS A 82 0.30 -7.34 0.71
N GLN A 83 -0.14 -7.98 -0.37
CA GLN A 83 -1.52 -8.46 -0.49
C GLN A 83 -1.69 -9.72 0.36
N LYS A 84 -2.82 -9.87 1.06
CA LYS A 84 -3.12 -11.07 1.88
C LYS A 84 -3.17 -12.38 1.06
N THR A 85 -3.41 -12.27 -0.24
CA THR A 85 -3.41 -13.38 -1.21
C THR A 85 -2.02 -13.74 -1.74
N CYS A 86 -0.98 -12.96 -1.42
CA CYS A 86 0.37 -13.20 -1.93
C CYS A 86 0.93 -14.56 -1.47
N GLU A 87 1.27 -15.42 -2.42
CA GLU A 87 1.81 -16.76 -2.14
C GLU A 87 3.17 -16.70 -1.44
N ARG A 88 4.05 -15.78 -1.87
CA ARG A 88 5.35 -15.58 -1.22
C ARG A 88 5.19 -15.14 0.23
N PHE A 89 4.21 -14.29 0.54
CA PHE A 89 3.89 -13.94 1.92
C PHE A 89 3.43 -15.17 2.71
N ARG A 90 2.54 -16.00 2.14
CA ARG A 90 2.03 -17.21 2.78
C ARG A 90 3.09 -18.27 3.06
N SER A 91 4.19 -18.28 2.30
CA SER A 91 5.32 -19.18 2.55
C SER A 91 6.30 -18.65 3.62
N LEU A 92 6.21 -17.37 4.00
CA LEU A 92 7.02 -16.82 5.08
C LEU A 92 6.55 -17.36 6.43
N LYS A 93 7.51 -17.74 7.28
CA LYS A 93 7.26 -18.11 8.68
C LYS A 93 7.14 -16.85 9.55
N VAL A 94 6.16 -16.00 9.26
CA VAL A 94 5.84 -14.82 10.09
C VAL A 94 4.98 -15.20 11.28
N ARG A 95 5.25 -14.60 12.43
CA ARG A 95 4.39 -14.79 13.60
C ARG A 95 3.17 -13.89 13.49
N ARG A 96 2.08 -14.29 14.13
CA ARG A 96 0.85 -13.51 14.11
C ARG A 96 1.01 -12.14 14.76
N GLU A 97 1.82 -12.05 15.83
CA GLU A 97 2.11 -10.78 16.50
C GLU A 97 2.89 -9.77 15.65
N ASP A 98 3.68 -10.22 14.68
CA ASP A 98 4.52 -9.36 13.84
C ASP A 98 3.77 -8.84 12.60
N VAL A 99 2.47 -9.13 12.53
CA VAL A 99 1.64 -8.90 11.35
C VAL A 99 0.40 -8.10 11.69
N VAL A 100 0.10 -7.12 10.84
CA VAL A 100 -1.06 -6.23 10.97
C VAL A 100 -1.84 -6.13 9.66
N LEU A 101 -3.15 -5.96 9.74
CA LEU A 101 -3.96 -5.52 8.61
C LEU A 101 -3.72 -4.03 8.38
N VAL A 102 -3.35 -3.65 7.16
CA VAL A 102 -3.01 -2.26 6.84
C VAL A 102 -4.08 -1.69 5.93
N SER A 103 -4.43 -0.44 6.19
CA SER A 103 -5.30 0.35 5.32
C SER A 103 -4.90 1.82 5.39
N TRP A 104 -5.27 2.60 4.38
CA TRP A 104 -5.01 4.03 4.35
C TRP A 104 -6.29 4.86 4.48
N ILE A 105 -6.17 6.01 5.13
CA ILE A 105 -7.19 7.05 5.17
C ILE A 105 -7.10 7.84 3.84
N LEU A 106 -7.77 7.33 2.80
CA LEU A 106 -7.53 7.74 1.42
C LEU A 106 -7.58 9.25 1.15
N LYS A 107 -8.47 9.99 1.84
CA LYS A 107 -8.59 11.44 1.68
C LYS A 107 -7.49 12.22 2.41
N ALA A 108 -6.96 11.67 3.52
CA ALA A 108 -5.93 12.32 4.32
C ALA A 108 -4.53 12.05 3.76
N THR A 109 -4.33 10.90 3.11
CA THR A 109 -3.02 10.51 2.55
C THR A 109 -2.72 11.21 1.24
N ARG A 110 -1.83 12.19 1.31
CA ARG A 110 -1.36 12.95 0.14
C ARG A 110 -0.37 12.15 -0.70
N ILE A 111 -0.38 12.41 -2.00
CA ILE A 111 0.64 11.95 -2.94
C ILE A 111 1.41 13.21 -3.38
N THR A 112 2.71 13.23 -3.12
CA THR A 112 3.56 14.39 -3.40
C THR A 112 4.35 14.23 -4.69
N LYS A 113 4.71 13.00 -5.05
CA LYS A 113 5.44 12.70 -6.28
C LYS A 113 4.48 12.52 -7.47
N PRO A 114 4.87 12.98 -8.67
CA PRO A 114 4.21 12.56 -9.91
C PRO A 114 4.18 11.03 -10.02
N GLN A 115 3.11 10.52 -10.61
CA GLN A 115 2.84 9.09 -10.80
C GLN A 115 2.81 8.79 -12.28
N HIS A 116 3.01 7.52 -12.65
CA HIS A 116 2.93 7.10 -14.04
C HIS A 116 2.14 5.79 -14.18
N LEU A 117 1.54 5.62 -15.35
CA LEU A 117 0.89 4.37 -15.77
C LEU A 117 1.59 3.87 -17.03
N TYR A 118 1.97 2.60 -17.03
CA TYR A 118 2.52 1.93 -18.21
C TYR A 118 1.42 1.13 -18.90
N VAL A 119 1.19 1.38 -20.18
CA VAL A 119 0.24 0.64 -21.02
C VAL A 119 1.06 -0.08 -22.11
N PRO A 120 1.26 -1.40 -22.02
CA PRO A 120 2.19 -2.12 -22.90
C PRO A 120 1.78 -2.07 -24.38
N GLU A 121 0.49 -2.12 -24.67
CA GLU A 121 -0.01 -2.13 -26.05
C GLU A 121 -1.38 -1.45 -26.14
N ALA A 122 -1.43 -0.30 -26.81
CA ALA A 122 -2.70 0.35 -27.14
C ALA A 122 -2.60 1.20 -28.40
N THR A 123 -3.70 1.36 -29.13
CA THR A 123 -3.74 2.33 -30.24
C THR A 123 -3.82 3.75 -29.68
N ARG A 124 -3.30 4.74 -30.43
CA ARG A 124 -3.40 6.16 -30.08
C ARG A 124 -4.83 6.55 -29.75
N ASN A 125 -5.78 6.27 -30.65
CA ASN A 125 -7.20 6.60 -30.45
C ASN A 125 -7.74 6.01 -29.14
N ARG A 126 -7.33 4.79 -28.79
CA ARG A 126 -7.79 4.12 -27.57
C ARG A 126 -7.28 4.82 -26.30
N ILE A 127 -6.02 5.24 -26.27
CA ILE A 127 -5.44 6.02 -25.16
C ILE A 127 -6.18 7.36 -25.01
N PHE A 128 -6.29 8.12 -26.10
CA PHE A 128 -6.92 9.45 -26.05
C PHE A 128 -8.41 9.38 -25.68
N MET A 129 -9.16 8.39 -26.15
CA MET A 129 -10.56 8.18 -25.74
C MET A 129 -10.68 7.86 -24.24
N MET A 130 -9.78 7.04 -23.69
CA MET A 130 -9.79 6.72 -22.27
C MET A 130 -9.43 7.94 -21.42
N LEU A 131 -8.44 8.74 -21.85
CA LEU A 131 -8.01 9.94 -21.13
C LEU A 131 -9.01 11.10 -21.24
N ALA A 132 -9.75 11.21 -22.34
CA ALA A 132 -10.76 12.26 -22.54
C ALA A 132 -11.87 12.25 -21.48
N VAL A 133 -12.12 11.09 -20.87
CA VAL A 133 -13.12 10.91 -19.80
C VAL A 133 -12.48 10.49 -18.47
N ALA A 134 -11.18 10.73 -18.30
CA ALA A 134 -10.50 10.47 -17.04
C ALA A 134 -11.04 11.35 -15.90
N PRO A 135 -10.95 10.92 -14.64
CA PRO A 135 -11.35 11.73 -13.51
C PRO A 135 -10.62 13.08 -13.47
N ASP A 136 -11.35 14.14 -13.10
CA ASP A 136 -10.84 15.51 -12.88
C ASP A 136 -9.61 15.62 -11.97
N LYS A 137 -9.45 14.64 -11.07
CA LYS A 137 -8.30 14.51 -10.14
C LYS A 137 -7.00 14.11 -10.84
N MET A 138 -7.06 13.59 -12.06
CA MET A 138 -5.88 13.22 -12.86
C MET A 138 -5.35 14.44 -13.60
N LYS A 139 -4.24 15.00 -13.13
CA LYS A 139 -3.56 16.10 -13.82
C LYS A 139 -2.47 15.52 -14.70
N ILE A 140 -2.79 15.23 -15.96
CA ILE A 140 -1.84 14.68 -16.93
C ILE A 140 -0.73 15.69 -17.16
N ALA A 141 0.52 15.26 -17.00
CA ALA A 141 1.72 16.05 -17.27
C ALA A 141 2.17 15.84 -18.72
N ASP A 142 2.36 14.57 -19.11
CA ASP A 142 2.71 14.18 -20.47
C ASP A 142 2.27 12.74 -20.79
N ILE A 143 2.37 12.40 -22.06
CA ILE A 143 2.08 11.07 -22.61
C ILE A 143 3.21 10.73 -23.56
N LEU A 144 3.97 9.68 -23.23
CA LEU A 144 5.11 9.22 -24.01
C LEU A 144 4.76 7.95 -24.76
N VAL A 145 5.26 7.84 -25.99
CA VAL A 145 5.26 6.60 -26.77
C VAL A 145 6.62 5.94 -26.57
N LEU A 146 6.64 4.75 -25.99
CA LEU A 146 7.87 4.05 -25.58
C LEU A 146 8.36 3.03 -26.63
N SER A 147 7.58 2.76 -27.67
CA SER A 147 7.96 1.86 -28.75
C SER A 147 8.03 2.58 -30.10
N ARG A 148 8.33 1.84 -31.17
CA ARG A 148 8.48 2.45 -32.50
C ARG A 148 7.13 2.98 -32.98
N ILE A 149 7.15 4.15 -33.62
CA ILE A 149 5.94 4.88 -34.05
C ILE A 149 5.11 4.08 -35.09
N ASP A 150 5.74 3.17 -35.84
CA ASP A 150 5.09 2.35 -36.86
C ASP A 150 4.36 1.11 -36.30
N GLU A 151 4.47 0.84 -35.00
CA GLU A 151 3.70 -0.21 -34.36
C GLU A 151 2.21 0.14 -34.34
N LYS A 152 1.36 -0.83 -34.66
CA LYS A 152 -0.11 -0.64 -34.64
C LYS A 152 -0.65 -0.40 -33.23
N LYS A 153 0.03 -0.91 -32.22
CA LYS A 153 -0.32 -0.80 -30.79
C LYS A 153 0.95 -0.55 -29.98
N PRO A 154 1.48 0.68 -29.99
CA PRO A 154 2.71 0.95 -29.27
C PRO A 154 2.52 0.89 -27.75
N ALA A 155 3.64 0.86 -27.04
CA ALA A 155 3.70 1.02 -25.59
C ALA A 155 3.60 2.50 -25.21
N TRP A 156 2.91 2.79 -24.11
CA TRP A 156 2.67 4.15 -23.62
C TRP A 156 3.05 4.30 -22.16
N GLU A 157 3.56 5.47 -21.82
CA GLU A 157 3.69 5.94 -20.45
C GLU A 157 2.87 7.21 -20.28
N ILE A 158 2.02 7.24 -19.27
CA ILE A 158 1.15 8.36 -18.96
C ILE A 158 1.57 8.92 -17.62
N ASN A 159 2.21 10.10 -17.63
CA ASN A 159 2.66 10.79 -16.42
C ASN A 159 1.56 11.72 -15.92
N PHE A 160 1.26 11.66 -14.63
CA PHE A 160 0.20 12.47 -14.02
C PHE A 160 0.49 12.82 -12.56
N ALA A 161 -0.05 13.94 -12.12
CA ALA A 161 -0.16 14.29 -10.71
C ALA A 161 -1.58 14.00 -10.19
N VAL A 162 -1.66 13.64 -8.91
CA VAL A 162 -2.92 13.44 -8.19
C VAL A 162 -2.71 13.83 -6.73
N GLU A 163 -3.71 14.45 -6.10
CA GLU A 163 -3.55 15.07 -4.79
C GLU A 163 -3.39 14.04 -3.64
N ASN A 164 -4.18 12.97 -3.67
CA ASN A 164 -4.29 12.02 -2.58
C ASN A 164 -4.71 10.63 -3.07
N LEU A 165 -4.63 9.64 -2.17
CA LEU A 165 -5.01 8.26 -2.46
C LEU A 165 -6.48 8.09 -2.87
N HIS A 166 -7.37 9.00 -2.46
CA HIS A 166 -8.76 8.99 -2.92
C HIS A 166 -8.86 9.31 -4.41
N GLY A 167 -8.15 10.33 -4.87
CA GLY A 167 -8.02 10.64 -6.29
C GLY A 167 -7.36 9.51 -7.06
N LEU A 168 -6.26 8.94 -6.55
CA LEU A 168 -5.58 7.82 -7.19
C LEU A 168 -6.54 6.62 -7.36
N LYS A 169 -7.33 6.31 -6.34
CA LYS A 169 -8.31 5.22 -6.41
C LYS A 169 -9.35 5.45 -7.52
N SER A 170 -9.84 6.68 -7.68
CA SER A 170 -10.75 7.02 -8.78
C SER A 170 -10.10 6.80 -10.15
N ILE A 171 -8.83 7.18 -10.29
CA ILE A 171 -8.05 6.99 -11.53
C ILE A 171 -7.86 5.51 -11.81
N LEU A 172 -7.35 4.72 -10.87
CA LEU A 172 -7.14 3.29 -11.07
C LEU A 172 -8.45 2.55 -11.40
N THR A 173 -9.55 2.89 -10.73
CA THR A 173 -10.88 2.33 -11.03
C THR A 173 -11.35 2.67 -12.46
N HIS A 174 -11.00 3.87 -12.96
CA HIS A 174 -11.29 4.26 -14.35
C HIS A 174 -10.52 3.39 -15.34
N PHE A 175 -9.22 3.18 -15.11
CA PHE A 175 -8.39 2.31 -15.93
C PHE A 175 -8.84 0.85 -15.87
N ASP A 176 -9.21 0.34 -14.69
CA ASP A 176 -9.75 -1.03 -14.52
C ASP A 176 -11.00 -1.25 -15.38
N LYS A 177 -11.88 -0.25 -15.49
CA LYS A 177 -13.10 -0.29 -16.32
C LYS A 177 -12.83 -0.13 -17.81
N SER A 178 -11.66 0.37 -18.19
CA SER A 178 -11.29 0.62 -19.58
C SER A 178 -10.94 -0.66 -20.35
N ASN A 179 -10.79 -1.81 -19.68
CA ASN A 179 -10.34 -3.06 -20.30
C ASN A 179 -9.01 -2.91 -21.07
N LEU A 180 -8.19 -1.93 -20.67
CA LEU A 180 -6.80 -1.78 -21.11
C LEU A 180 -5.90 -2.48 -20.10
N GLY A 181 -5.00 -3.33 -20.59
CA GLY A 181 -3.91 -3.81 -19.77
C GLY A 181 -3.04 -2.62 -19.37
N TYR A 182 -2.77 -2.45 -18.09
CA TYR A 182 -1.88 -1.42 -17.59
C TYR A 182 -1.12 -1.91 -16.36
N GLU A 183 0.05 -1.34 -16.13
CA GLU A 183 0.83 -1.50 -14.91
C GLU A 183 0.89 -0.18 -14.14
N PHE A 184 0.83 -0.30 -12.82
CA PHE A 184 0.95 0.82 -11.89
C PHE A 184 1.77 0.39 -10.69
N VAL A 185 2.77 1.20 -10.34
CA VAL A 185 3.50 1.13 -9.09
C VAL A 185 3.46 2.52 -8.47
N ILE A 186 3.17 2.59 -7.16
CA ILE A 186 3.14 3.87 -6.45
C ILE A 186 4.57 4.42 -6.34
N GLU A 187 4.77 5.65 -6.81
CA GLU A 187 6.00 6.40 -6.58
C GLU A 187 5.91 7.11 -5.22
N GLN A 188 6.82 6.77 -4.31
CA GLN A 188 6.91 7.31 -2.93
C GLN A 188 8.05 8.31 -2.79
#